data_AF-A0A2V6HT50-F1
#
_entry.id   AF-A0A2V6HT50-F1
#
_cell.length_a   1.000
_cell.length_b   1.000
_cell.length_c   1.000
_cell.angle_alpha   90.00
_cell.angle_beta   90.00
_cell.angle_gamma   90.00
#
_symmetry.space_group_name_H-M   'P 1'
#
loop_
_entity.id
_entity.type
_entity.pdbx_description
1 polymer ?
#
loop_
_entity_poly.entity_id
_entity_poly.type
_entity_poly.pdbx_seq_one_letter_code
_entity_poly.pdbx_strand_id
1 'polypeptide(L)'
;MKKKSTSQSAFFNLRVLIAAVFCLIGVFVALLGMGAFSNLFAQTKGTKQPGVDARQDAPGTQTPNVVRLTGPVVMNTDLRDLPYVPGIGENDERRLTRFPFPMSGGPGESGSSAFPQSQSLLEKILTPTPNMPPPLLIFAGTDRVGSGCNCRPPDTNGDVGPNHYVQTVNTGFRVFDKLGNPLTPFTTYQSGFLALAHSINASVYRKPPTL
;
A
#
# COMPACT_ATOMS: atom_id res chain seq x y z
N MET A 1 12.90 -38.33 -102.22
CA MET A 1 11.60 -38.04 -101.59
C MET A 1 11.83 -37.29 -100.28
N LYS A 2 11.37 -36.03 -100.15
CA LYS A 2 11.56 -35.18 -98.96
C LYS A 2 10.48 -35.47 -97.91
N LYS A 3 10.85 -35.78 -96.66
CA LYS A 3 9.94 -35.75 -95.51
C LYS A 3 10.29 -34.56 -94.64
N LYS A 4 9.33 -33.64 -94.45
CA LYS A 4 9.46 -32.47 -93.57
C LYS A 4 9.26 -32.92 -92.11
N SER A 5 10.16 -32.48 -91.24
CA SER A 5 10.02 -32.61 -89.78
C SER A 5 9.14 -31.46 -89.27
N THR A 6 7.96 -31.76 -88.74
CA THR A 6 7.11 -30.79 -88.04
C THR A 6 7.58 -30.70 -86.60
N SER A 7 8.14 -29.54 -86.25
CA SER A 7 8.49 -29.14 -84.88
C SER A 7 7.32 -29.38 -83.93
N GLN A 8 7.47 -30.30 -82.97
CA GLN A 8 6.60 -30.36 -81.80
C GLN A 8 6.93 -29.14 -80.93
N SER A 9 6.21 -28.06 -81.17
CA SER A 9 6.05 -26.96 -80.23
C SER A 9 5.70 -27.51 -78.85
N ALA A 10 6.51 -27.14 -77.86
CA ALA A 10 6.35 -27.41 -76.43
C ALA A 10 5.09 -26.74 -75.88
N PHE A 11 3.92 -27.23 -76.27
CA PHE A 11 2.66 -26.80 -75.69
C PHE A 11 2.46 -27.55 -74.38
N PHE A 12 2.86 -26.87 -73.30
CA PHE A 12 2.41 -27.14 -71.95
C PHE A 12 0.94 -27.54 -71.96
N ASN A 13 0.61 -28.69 -71.37
CA ASN A 13 -0.76 -29.10 -71.14
C ASN A 13 -1.51 -27.98 -70.41
N LEU A 14 -2.36 -27.25 -71.12
CA LEU A 14 -3.06 -26.06 -70.61
C LEU A 14 -3.81 -26.36 -69.29
N ARG A 15 -4.33 -27.58 -69.15
CA ARG A 15 -4.97 -28.06 -67.91
C ARG A 15 -4.02 -28.14 -66.71
N VAL A 16 -2.77 -28.55 -66.93
CA VAL A 16 -1.73 -28.64 -65.90
C VAL A 16 -1.26 -27.24 -65.50
N LEU A 17 -1.16 -26.31 -66.46
CA LEU A 17 -0.81 -24.92 -66.18
C LEU A 17 -1.89 -24.21 -65.37
N ILE A 18 -3.17 -24.41 -65.73
CA ILE A 18 -4.30 -23.86 -64.97
C ILE A 18 -4.31 -24.41 -63.53
N ALA A 19 -4.09 -25.72 -63.35
CA ALA A 19 -4.03 -26.32 -62.02
C ALA A 19 -2.88 -25.77 -61.16
N ALA A 20 -1.70 -25.55 -61.74
CA ALA A 20 -0.55 -24.99 -61.04
C ALA A 20 -0.79 -23.53 -60.59
N VAL A 21 -1.44 -22.72 -61.42
CA VAL A 21 -1.79 -21.33 -61.08
C VAL A 21 -2.77 -21.27 -59.90
N PHE A 22 -3.83 -22.08 -59.92
CA PHE A 22 -4.78 -22.14 -58.80
C PHE A 22 -4.14 -22.63 -57.50
N CYS A 23 -3.20 -23.57 -57.59
CA CYS A 23 -2.46 -24.06 -56.43
C CYS A 23 -1.58 -22.95 -55.80
N LEU A 24 -0.87 -22.19 -56.62
CA LEU A 24 -0.04 -21.07 -56.16
C LEU A 24 -0.87 -19.94 -55.54
N ILE A 25 -2.05 -19.64 -56.09
CA ILE A 25 -2.98 -18.67 -55.50
C ILE A 25 -3.48 -19.14 -54.13
N GLY A 26 -3.82 -20.42 -53.99
CA GLY A 26 -4.24 -21.00 -52.71
C GLY A 26 -3.14 -20.91 -51.63
N VAL A 27 -1.89 -21.20 -52.00
CA VAL A 27 -0.74 -21.06 -51.08
C VAL A 27 -0.51 -19.59 -50.70
N PHE A 28 -0.65 -18.66 -51.64
CA PHE A 28 -0.49 -17.23 -51.37
C PHE A 28 -1.57 -16.69 -50.42
N VAL A 29 -2.83 -17.13 -50.59
CA VAL A 29 -3.94 -16.79 -49.68
C VAL A 29 -3.71 -17.40 -48.29
N ALA A 30 -3.21 -18.64 -48.20
CA ALA A 30 -2.86 -19.26 -46.92
C ALA A 30 -1.74 -18.52 -46.19
N LEU A 31 -0.70 -18.08 -46.92
CA LEU A 31 0.40 -17.30 -46.36
C LEU A 31 -0.04 -15.90 -45.90
N LEU A 32 -0.97 -15.25 -46.61
CA LEU A 32 -1.60 -14.01 -46.14
C LEU A 32 -2.49 -14.25 -44.91
N GLY A 33 -3.17 -15.39 -44.84
CA GLY A 33 -4.00 -15.77 -43.69
C GLY A 33 -3.20 -16.13 -42.42
N MET A 34 -1.97 -16.63 -42.57
CA MET A 34 -1.10 -17.04 -41.45
C MET A 34 0.02 -16.04 -41.11
N GLY A 35 0.24 -14.98 -41.89
CA GLY A 35 1.52 -14.25 -41.90
C GLY A 35 1.54 -12.74 -41.67
N ALA A 36 0.43 -12.06 -41.35
CA ALA A 36 0.44 -10.58 -41.32
C ALA A 36 -0.28 -9.90 -40.12
N PHE A 37 -0.59 -10.60 -39.02
CA PHE A 37 -1.24 -9.95 -37.85
C PHE A 37 -0.73 -10.36 -36.46
N SER A 38 0.42 -11.03 -36.35
CA SER A 38 0.87 -11.54 -35.05
C SER A 38 1.45 -10.50 -34.07
N ASN A 39 1.37 -9.19 -34.35
CA ASN A 39 1.85 -8.16 -33.41
C ASN A 39 0.89 -6.97 -33.17
N LEU A 40 -0.35 -6.99 -33.67
CA LEU A 40 -1.29 -5.87 -33.49
C LEU A 40 -2.54 -6.18 -32.65
N PHE A 41 -2.79 -7.44 -32.27
CA PHE A 41 -3.98 -7.83 -31.49
C PHE A 41 -3.68 -8.60 -30.19
N ALA A 42 -2.54 -8.33 -29.55
CA ALA A 42 -2.26 -8.77 -28.17
C ALA A 42 -2.46 -7.64 -27.14
N GLN A 43 -3.38 -6.71 -27.40
CA GLN A 43 -3.81 -5.71 -26.41
C GLN A 43 -5.22 -6.07 -25.94
N THR A 44 -5.28 -6.97 -24.95
CA THR A 44 -6.47 -7.08 -24.11
C THR A 44 -6.73 -5.71 -23.48
N LYS A 45 -7.95 -5.24 -23.66
CA LYS A 45 -8.50 -3.98 -23.18
C LYS A 45 -8.45 -3.94 -21.65
N GLY A 46 -7.29 -3.61 -21.08
CA GLY A 46 -7.14 -3.21 -19.70
C GLY A 46 -7.69 -1.80 -19.53
N THR A 47 -8.71 -1.66 -18.69
CA THR A 47 -9.28 -0.40 -18.25
C THR A 47 -8.18 0.53 -17.71
N LYS A 48 -8.05 1.72 -18.31
CA LYS A 48 -7.16 2.78 -17.84
C LYS A 48 -7.57 3.22 -16.44
N GLN A 49 -6.83 2.80 -15.41
CA GLN A 49 -6.74 3.53 -14.15
C GLN A 49 -5.71 4.66 -14.33
N PRO A 50 -6.02 5.91 -13.95
CA PRO A 50 -5.06 7.00 -14.04
C PRO A 50 -3.99 6.82 -12.95
N GLY A 51 -2.72 6.67 -13.34
CA GLY A 51 -1.60 6.85 -12.40
C GLY A 51 -0.46 5.83 -12.43
N VAL A 52 -0.50 4.78 -13.26
CA VAL A 52 0.63 3.83 -13.35
C VAL A 52 0.99 3.59 -14.81
N ASP A 53 1.94 4.37 -15.32
CA ASP A 53 2.65 4.06 -16.56
C ASP A 53 3.54 2.83 -16.30
N ALA A 54 2.95 1.63 -16.36
CA ALA A 54 3.73 0.40 -16.42
C ALA A 54 4.33 0.25 -17.83
N ARG A 55 5.28 1.14 -18.17
CA ARG A 55 6.23 0.88 -19.25
C ARG A 55 7.23 -0.11 -18.71
N GLN A 56 6.94 -1.39 -18.92
CA GLN A 56 7.87 -2.45 -18.59
C GLN A 56 9.04 -2.33 -19.59
N ASP A 57 10.21 -1.97 -19.09
CA ASP A 57 11.43 -1.86 -19.91
C ASP A 57 11.69 -3.19 -20.63
N ALA A 58 12.22 -3.11 -21.85
CA ALA A 58 12.55 -4.28 -22.64
C ALA A 58 13.51 -5.21 -21.85
N PRO A 59 13.37 -6.54 -21.96
CA PRO A 59 14.30 -7.47 -21.31
C PRO A 59 15.75 -7.14 -21.69
N GLY A 60 16.59 -6.84 -20.71
CA GLY A 60 18.00 -6.47 -20.91
C GLY A 60 18.29 -4.96 -21.01
N THR A 61 17.28 -4.08 -21.02
CA THR A 61 17.48 -2.61 -20.97
C THR A 61 17.29 -2.02 -19.57
N GLN A 62 17.05 -2.87 -18.57
CA GLN A 62 16.83 -2.46 -17.19
C GLN A 62 18.15 -1.92 -16.61
N THR A 63 18.14 -0.66 -16.23
CA THR A 63 19.24 -0.07 -15.43
C THR A 63 18.76 0.07 -13.99
N PRO A 64 19.64 -0.15 -12.99
CA PRO A 64 19.26 0.06 -11.60
C PRO A 64 18.90 1.53 -11.39
N ASN A 65 17.78 1.78 -10.73
CA ASN A 65 17.46 3.14 -10.30
C ASN A 65 18.43 3.55 -9.20
N VAL A 66 19.46 4.32 -9.57
CA VAL A 66 20.45 4.85 -8.62
C VAL A 66 19.86 6.11 -7.99
N VAL A 67 19.21 5.94 -6.85
CA VAL A 67 18.74 7.07 -6.03
C VAL A 67 19.88 7.52 -5.11
N ARG A 68 20.27 8.78 -5.22
CA ARG A 68 21.24 9.37 -4.28
C ARG A 68 20.59 9.44 -2.90
N LEU A 69 21.21 8.80 -1.90
CA LEU A 69 20.81 8.96 -0.51
C LEU A 69 20.94 10.44 -0.14
N THR A 70 19.82 11.06 0.19
CA THR A 70 19.85 12.39 0.82
C THR A 70 20.27 12.15 2.27
N GLY A 71 21.20 12.96 2.79
CA GLY A 71 21.72 12.80 4.15
C GLY A 71 20.63 12.85 5.23
N PRO A 72 20.98 12.70 6.53
CA PRO A 72 19.99 12.75 7.60
C PRO A 72 19.17 14.03 7.52
N VAL A 73 17.86 13.87 7.47
CA VAL A 73 16.90 14.96 7.31
C VAL A 73 16.42 15.33 8.69
N VAL A 74 16.57 16.60 9.07
CA VAL A 74 16.09 17.13 10.34
C VAL A 74 14.88 18.01 10.06
N MET A 75 13.80 17.79 10.80
CA MET A 75 12.63 18.65 10.80
C MET A 75 12.49 19.33 12.16
N ASN A 76 12.47 20.66 12.16
CA ASN A 76 12.38 21.49 13.37
C ASN A 76 11.03 22.23 13.47
N THR A 77 9.97 21.67 12.88
CA THR A 77 8.62 22.26 12.88
C THR A 77 7.95 22.01 14.22
N ASP A 78 7.19 23.01 14.73
CA ASP A 78 6.34 22.81 15.91
C ASP A 78 5.31 21.71 15.62
N LEU A 79 5.10 20.80 16.58
CA LEU A 79 4.09 19.74 16.53
C LEU A 79 2.67 20.28 16.35
N ARG A 80 2.41 21.52 16.77
CA ARG A 80 1.13 22.20 16.61
C ARG A 80 0.85 22.61 15.17
N ASP A 81 1.90 22.87 14.41
CA ASP A 81 1.83 23.33 13.03
C ASP A 81 1.91 22.15 12.03
N LEU A 82 2.03 20.91 12.51
CA LEU A 82 2.09 19.75 11.65
C LEU A 82 0.76 19.55 10.90
N PRO A 83 0.79 19.40 9.56
CA PRO A 83 -0.39 19.04 8.80
C PRO A 83 -0.93 17.69 9.25
N TYR A 84 -2.22 17.64 9.58
CA TYR A 84 -2.87 16.37 9.89
C TYR A 84 -2.99 15.51 8.63
N VAL A 85 -2.48 14.30 8.71
CA VAL A 85 -2.65 13.26 7.70
C VAL A 85 -3.36 12.07 8.35
N PRO A 86 -4.51 11.64 7.83
CA PRO A 86 -5.21 10.49 8.41
C PRO A 86 -4.31 9.25 8.31
N GLY A 87 -4.35 8.43 9.37
CA GLY A 87 -3.77 7.10 9.30
C GLY A 87 -4.42 6.30 8.17
N ILE A 88 -3.61 5.49 7.49
CA ILE A 88 -4.13 4.50 6.55
C ILE A 88 -4.96 3.53 7.41
N GLY A 89 -6.25 3.38 7.10
CA GLY A 89 -7.10 2.45 7.82
C GLY A 89 -6.48 1.06 7.77
N GLU A 90 -6.24 0.46 8.92
CA GLU A 90 -5.95 -0.97 8.98
C GLU A 90 -7.25 -1.65 8.57
N ASN A 91 -7.25 -2.34 7.43
CA ASN A 91 -8.34 -3.25 7.15
C ASN A 91 -8.23 -4.33 8.21
N ASP A 92 -9.29 -4.53 8.99
CA ASP A 92 -9.41 -5.69 9.87
C ASP A 92 -9.42 -6.93 8.97
N GLU A 93 -8.24 -7.39 8.59
CA GLU A 93 -8.09 -8.63 7.87
C GLU A 93 -8.61 -9.70 8.80
N ARG A 94 -9.68 -10.37 8.36
CA ARG A 94 -10.22 -11.51 9.09
C ARG A 94 -9.08 -12.49 9.28
N ARG A 95 -8.65 -12.68 10.53
CA ARG A 95 -7.58 -13.60 10.89
C ARG A 95 -7.81 -14.92 10.15
N LEU A 96 -6.87 -15.30 9.28
CA LEU A 96 -6.94 -16.56 8.56
C LEU A 96 -6.65 -17.67 9.56
N THR A 97 -7.70 -18.38 9.97
CA THR A 97 -7.63 -19.45 10.96
C THR A 97 -8.06 -20.75 10.31
N ARG A 98 -7.37 -21.85 10.66
CA ARG A 98 -7.68 -23.19 10.12
C ARG A 98 -9.14 -23.60 10.38
N PHE A 99 -9.72 -23.11 11.49
CA PHE A 99 -11.12 -23.31 11.84
C PHE A 99 -11.83 -21.96 11.92
N PRO A 100 -13.12 -21.88 11.54
CA PRO A 100 -13.89 -20.66 11.70
C PRO A 100 -13.99 -20.30 13.18
N PHE A 101 -13.46 -19.13 13.55
CA PHE A 101 -13.79 -18.55 14.84
C PHE A 101 -15.27 -18.15 14.82
N PRO A 102 -16.05 -18.49 15.86
CA PRO A 102 -17.38 -17.91 16.00
C PRO A 102 -17.20 -16.40 16.05
N MET A 103 -17.79 -15.69 15.07
CA MET A 103 -17.92 -14.24 15.11
C MET A 103 -18.94 -13.90 16.18
N SER A 104 -18.56 -14.04 17.45
CA SER A 104 -19.32 -13.48 18.54
C SER A 104 -19.11 -11.98 18.49
N GLY A 105 -20.08 -11.26 17.93
CA GLY A 105 -20.21 -9.80 18.08
C GLY A 105 -20.65 -9.40 19.49
N GLY A 106 -20.49 -10.27 20.49
CA GLY A 106 -20.63 -9.92 21.89
C GLY A 106 -19.26 -9.56 22.46
N PRO A 107 -19.18 -8.65 23.46
CA PRO A 107 -17.98 -8.53 24.27
C PRO A 107 -17.60 -9.94 24.71
N GLY A 108 -16.31 -10.29 24.55
CA GLY A 108 -15.83 -11.57 25.08
C GLY A 108 -16.34 -11.67 26.51
N GLU A 109 -17.14 -12.70 26.79
CA GLU A 109 -17.55 -13.02 28.15
C GLU A 109 -16.25 -13.37 28.88
N SER A 110 -15.56 -12.34 29.38
CA SER A 110 -14.74 -12.45 30.56
C SER A 110 -15.70 -13.02 31.57
N GLY A 111 -15.60 -14.33 31.85
CA GLY A 111 -16.61 -15.10 32.56
C GLY A 111 -17.10 -14.30 33.75
N SER A 112 -18.25 -13.63 33.58
CA SER A 112 -18.85 -12.84 34.62
C SER A 112 -19.31 -13.87 35.61
N SER A 113 -18.54 -14.01 36.68
CA SER A 113 -18.79 -15.05 37.66
C SER A 113 -20.23 -14.87 38.14
N ALA A 114 -20.95 -15.97 38.35
CA ALA A 114 -22.39 -16.03 38.60
C ALA A 114 -22.90 -15.21 39.82
N PHE A 115 -22.01 -14.46 40.47
CA PHE A 115 -22.24 -13.64 41.65
C PHE A 115 -21.43 -12.33 41.54
N PRO A 116 -21.95 -11.27 40.91
CA PRO A 116 -21.26 -9.98 40.81
C PRO A 116 -21.01 -9.33 42.19
N GLN A 117 -21.84 -9.65 43.17
CA GLN A 117 -21.76 -9.11 44.52
C GLN A 117 -20.69 -9.79 45.38
N SER A 118 -20.34 -11.06 45.12
CA SER A 118 -19.23 -11.71 45.83
C SER A 118 -17.88 -11.31 45.26
N GLN A 119 -17.78 -11.04 43.95
CA GLN A 119 -16.55 -10.54 43.30
C GLN A 119 -16.11 -9.18 43.84
N SER A 120 -17.02 -8.22 43.95
CA SER A 120 -16.69 -6.88 44.47
C SER A 120 -16.26 -6.90 45.94
N LEU A 121 -16.85 -7.79 46.74
CA LEU A 121 -16.41 -8.03 48.12
C LEU A 121 -15.04 -8.71 48.17
N LEU A 122 -14.77 -9.67 47.27
CA LEU A 122 -13.49 -10.36 47.19
C LEU A 122 -12.38 -9.41 46.71
N GLU A 123 -12.62 -8.56 45.72
CA GLU A 123 -11.68 -7.51 45.30
C GLU A 123 -11.37 -6.54 46.43
N LYS A 124 -12.37 -6.14 47.21
CA LYS A 124 -12.19 -5.21 48.33
C LYS A 124 -11.42 -5.82 49.52
N ILE A 125 -11.47 -7.14 49.67
CA ILE A 125 -10.74 -7.89 50.71
C ILE A 125 -9.33 -8.27 50.23
N LEU A 126 -9.15 -8.56 48.94
CA LEU A 126 -7.90 -9.07 48.36
C LEU A 126 -7.02 -7.99 47.75
N THR A 127 -7.47 -6.74 47.62
CA THR A 127 -6.61 -5.64 47.17
C THR A 127 -5.61 -5.30 48.27
N PRO A 128 -4.33 -5.71 48.14
CA PRO A 128 -3.33 -5.34 49.11
C PRO A 128 -3.21 -3.83 49.03
N THR A 129 -3.25 -3.13 50.17
CA THR A 129 -2.89 -1.71 50.20
C THR A 129 -1.48 -1.59 49.63
N PRO A 130 -1.31 -0.93 48.47
CA PRO A 130 -0.01 -0.83 47.85
C PRO A 130 0.94 -0.15 48.83
N ASN A 131 2.13 -0.73 49.05
CA ASN A 131 3.16 -0.13 49.90
C ASN A 131 3.85 1.07 49.21
N MET A 132 3.16 1.71 48.27
CA MET A 132 3.60 2.86 47.50
C MET A 132 2.53 3.96 47.55
N PRO A 133 2.92 5.24 47.51
CA PRO A 133 1.97 6.34 47.45
C PRO A 133 0.99 6.18 46.27
N PRO A 134 -0.28 6.61 46.43
CA PRO A 134 -1.21 6.64 45.31
C PRO A 134 -0.70 7.58 44.20
N PRO A 135 -1.13 7.38 42.94
CA PRO A 135 -0.79 8.30 41.86
C PRO A 135 -1.21 9.73 42.20
N LEU A 136 -0.30 10.69 42.01
CA LEU A 136 -0.54 12.11 42.30
C LEU A 136 -1.61 12.72 41.37
N LEU A 137 -1.73 12.19 40.15
CA LEU A 137 -2.71 12.63 39.16
C LEU A 137 -3.08 11.45 38.26
N ILE A 138 -4.35 11.38 37.90
CA ILE A 138 -4.90 10.45 36.91
C ILE A 138 -5.75 11.26 35.94
N PHE A 139 -5.55 11.06 34.63
CA PHE A 139 -6.35 11.67 33.58
C PHE A 139 -6.59 10.67 32.44
N ALA A 140 -7.61 10.91 31.61
CA ALA A 140 -8.10 9.94 30.63
C ALA A 140 -7.15 9.64 29.46
N GLY A 141 -6.24 10.57 29.14
CA GLY A 141 -5.34 10.47 27.99
C GLY A 141 -6.06 10.56 26.64
N THR A 142 -5.50 9.91 25.62
CA THR A 142 -6.05 9.85 24.26
C THR A 142 -7.29 8.96 24.21
N ASP A 143 -8.43 9.54 23.83
CA ASP A 143 -9.73 8.88 23.76
C ASP A 143 -10.08 8.42 22.34
N ARG A 144 -11.31 7.94 22.14
CA ARG A 144 -11.78 7.44 20.84
C ARG A 144 -11.74 8.52 19.77
N VAL A 145 -12.16 9.74 20.10
CA VAL A 145 -12.20 10.85 19.13
C VAL A 145 -10.80 11.42 18.93
N GLY A 146 -10.02 11.50 20.01
CA GLY A 146 -8.68 12.04 20.02
C GLY A 146 -7.61 11.14 19.40
N SER A 147 -7.90 9.91 18.98
CA SER A 147 -6.94 8.95 18.41
C SER A 147 -6.76 9.03 16.88
N GLY A 148 -7.48 9.93 16.21
CA GLY A 148 -7.43 10.12 14.75
C GLY A 148 -8.11 9.01 13.92
N CYS A 149 -8.46 7.88 14.53
CA CYS A 149 -9.13 6.74 13.88
C CYS A 149 -10.60 6.56 14.29
N ASN A 150 -11.14 7.39 15.19
CA ASN A 150 -12.43 7.13 15.86
C ASN A 150 -12.49 5.75 16.53
N CYS A 151 -11.34 5.23 16.95
CA CYS A 151 -11.13 3.92 17.56
C CYS A 151 -10.34 4.06 18.87
N ARG A 152 -10.26 3.01 19.68
CA ARG A 152 -9.44 3.02 20.92
C ARG A 152 -8.28 2.01 20.74
N PRO A 153 -7.12 2.46 20.25
CA PRO A 153 -5.99 1.58 20.03
C PRO A 153 -5.53 0.91 21.34
N PRO A 154 -5.19 -0.38 21.33
CA PRO A 154 -4.94 -1.15 22.55
C PRO A 154 -3.62 -0.81 23.26
N ASP A 155 -2.58 -0.39 22.53
CA ASP A 155 -1.22 -0.27 23.07
C ASP A 155 -0.88 1.18 23.41
N THR A 156 -1.29 1.60 24.61
CA THR A 156 -0.94 2.92 25.14
C THR A 156 0.36 2.86 25.93
N ASN A 157 1.35 3.64 25.50
CA ASN A 157 2.60 3.88 26.23
C ASN A 157 2.76 5.38 26.49
N GLY A 158 3.66 5.73 27.40
CA GLY A 158 4.03 7.12 27.59
C GLY A 158 5.24 7.31 28.48
N ASP A 159 5.79 8.51 28.42
CA ASP A 159 6.95 8.93 29.19
C ASP A 159 6.72 10.33 29.80
N VAL A 160 7.31 10.55 30.97
CA VAL A 160 7.11 11.75 31.79
C VAL A 160 8.39 12.58 31.79
N GLY A 161 8.36 13.70 31.10
CA GLY A 161 9.40 14.72 31.18
C GLY A 161 9.18 15.71 32.33
N PRO A 162 10.09 16.70 32.49
CA PRO A 162 9.99 17.70 33.54
C PRO A 162 8.68 18.50 33.50
N ASN A 163 8.22 18.86 32.30
CA ASN A 163 7.06 19.73 32.10
C ASN A 163 5.88 19.05 31.38
N HIS A 164 6.09 17.87 30.82
CA HIS A 164 5.14 17.26 29.89
C HIS A 164 5.04 15.75 30.08
N TYR A 165 3.90 15.20 29.70
CA TYR A 165 3.72 13.78 29.48
C TYR A 165 3.50 13.54 27.99
N VAL A 166 4.28 12.64 27.42
CA VAL A 166 4.12 12.21 26.02
C VAL A 166 3.45 10.86 26.03
N GLN A 167 2.30 10.77 25.36
CA GLN A 167 1.57 9.52 25.19
C GLN A 167 1.65 9.06 23.74
N THR A 168 1.92 7.78 23.53
CA THR A 168 1.89 7.12 22.23
C THR A 168 0.82 6.04 22.24
N VAL A 169 0.14 5.89 21.10
CA VAL A 169 -0.77 4.79 20.79
C VAL A 169 -0.38 4.21 19.42
N ASN A 170 -1.00 3.12 18.98
CA ASN A 170 -0.68 2.47 17.70
C ASN A 170 -0.83 3.42 16.48
N THR A 171 -1.69 4.44 16.57
CA THR A 171 -2.00 5.35 15.46
C THR A 171 -1.21 6.67 15.48
N GLY A 172 -0.55 7.00 16.60
CA GLY A 172 0.13 8.28 16.74
C GLY A 172 0.44 8.63 18.19
N PHE A 173 0.69 9.90 18.44
CA PHE A 173 1.08 10.40 19.75
C PHE A 173 0.48 11.78 20.04
N ARG A 174 0.48 12.14 21.33
CA ARG A 174 0.02 13.44 21.82
C ARG A 174 0.82 13.86 23.05
N VAL A 175 1.05 15.16 23.18
CA VAL A 175 1.73 15.76 24.33
C VAL A 175 0.69 16.41 25.25
N PHE A 176 0.80 16.11 26.54
CA PHE A 176 -0.03 16.65 27.61
C PHE A 176 0.82 17.47 28.57
N ASP A 177 0.20 18.44 29.23
CA ASP A 177 0.79 19.04 30.43
C ASP A 177 0.72 18.07 31.62
N LYS A 178 1.36 18.43 32.72
CA LYS A 178 1.36 17.64 33.96
C LYS A 178 0.03 17.67 34.72
N LEU A 179 -0.98 18.39 34.21
CA LEU A 179 -2.35 18.45 34.72
C LEU A 179 -3.34 17.63 33.85
N GLY A 180 -2.86 17.04 32.75
CA GLY A 180 -3.65 16.21 31.83
C GLY A 180 -4.30 16.97 30.66
N ASN A 181 -4.01 18.27 30.47
CA ASN A 181 -4.52 19.02 29.32
C ASN A 181 -3.68 18.74 28.07
N PRO A 182 -4.31 18.53 26.90
CA PRO A 182 -3.58 18.33 25.65
C PRO A 182 -2.92 19.64 25.20
N LEU A 183 -1.61 19.59 24.95
CA LEU A 183 -0.82 20.74 24.46
C LEU A 183 -0.65 20.76 22.96
N THR A 184 -0.87 19.61 22.30
CA THR A 184 -0.78 19.45 20.85
C THR A 184 -2.05 18.79 20.29
N PRO A 185 -2.37 19.03 19.01
CA PRO A 185 -3.24 18.13 18.27
C PRO A 185 -2.73 16.68 18.35
N PHE A 186 -3.59 15.74 18.01
CA PHE A 186 -3.14 14.35 17.86
C PHE A 186 -2.30 14.24 16.58
N THR A 187 -1.05 13.80 16.72
CA THR A 187 -0.13 13.64 15.60
C THR A 187 -0.10 12.18 15.19
N THR A 188 -0.65 11.86 14.03
CA THR A 188 -0.51 10.50 13.47
C THR A 188 0.93 10.27 13.03
N TYR A 189 1.41 9.03 13.06
CA TYR A 189 2.75 8.71 12.57
C TYR A 189 2.94 9.13 11.10
N GLN A 190 1.89 9.00 10.29
CA GLN A 190 1.89 9.44 8.89
C GLN A 190 2.12 10.95 8.74
N SER A 191 1.52 11.77 9.62
CA SER A 191 1.73 13.22 9.65
C SER A 191 3.20 13.56 9.92
N GLY A 192 3.82 12.85 10.87
CA GLY A 192 5.24 13.01 11.22
C GLY A 192 6.17 12.74 10.03
N PHE A 193 5.99 11.60 9.35
CA PHE A 193 6.87 11.21 8.26
C PHE A 193 6.64 12.00 6.96
N LEU A 194 5.41 12.43 6.66
CA LEU A 194 5.14 13.27 5.48
C LEU A 194 5.72 14.67 5.62
N ALA A 195 5.66 15.26 6.81
CA ALA A 195 6.29 16.55 7.08
C ALA A 195 7.82 16.45 6.89
N LEU A 196 8.42 15.32 7.29
CA LEU A 196 9.82 15.03 7.00
C LEU A 196 10.08 14.95 5.48
N ALA A 197 9.26 14.21 4.73
CA ALA A 197 9.42 14.08 3.28
C ALA A 197 9.33 15.43 2.54
N HIS A 198 8.44 16.33 2.96
CA HIS A 198 8.34 17.67 2.39
C HIS A 198 9.62 18.49 2.61
N SER A 199 10.26 18.33 3.77
CA SER A 199 11.53 19.02 4.07
C SER A 199 12.70 18.57 3.18
N ILE A 200 12.67 17.32 2.67
CA ILE A 200 13.66 16.79 1.72
C ILE A 200 13.58 17.56 0.40
N ASN A 201 12.37 17.72 -0.15
CA ASN A 201 12.18 18.46 -1.40
C ASN A 201 12.64 19.92 -1.25
N ALA A 202 12.33 20.57 -0.13
CA ALA A 202 12.78 21.95 0.11
C ALA A 202 14.32 22.10 0.26
N SER A 203 15.01 21.06 0.74
CA SER A 203 16.47 21.05 0.88
C SER A 203 17.18 20.84 -0.46
N VAL A 204 16.63 19.99 -1.33
CA VAL A 204 17.20 19.68 -2.66
C VAL A 204 17.13 20.90 -3.62
N TYR A 205 16.18 21.82 -3.45
CA TYR A 205 16.05 23.02 -4.30
C TYR A 205 16.81 24.25 -3.81
N ARG A 206 17.47 24.22 -2.65
CA ARG A 206 18.36 25.33 -2.24
C ARG A 206 19.73 25.18 -2.92
N LYS A 207 19.81 25.61 -4.18
CA LYS A 207 21.09 25.93 -4.82
C LYS A 207 21.74 27.04 -3.98
N PRO A 208 22.98 26.89 -3.46
CA PRO A 208 23.65 27.98 -2.76
C PRO A 208 23.80 29.17 -3.73
N PRO A 209 23.59 30.42 -3.28
CA PRO A 209 23.88 31.58 -4.11
C PRO A 209 25.37 31.55 -4.45
N THR A 210 25.68 31.46 -5.73
CA THR A 210 27.02 31.66 -6.26
C THR A 210 27.42 33.10 -5.96
N LEU A 211 28.42 33.27 -5.10
CA LEU A 211 29.23 34.50 -5.02
C LEU A 211 30.15 34.58 -6.24
#